data_AF-A0A7W7Y8H2-F1
#
_entry.id   AF-A0A7W7Y8H2-F1
#
_cell.length_a   1.000
_cell.length_b   1.000
_cell.length_c   1.000
_cell.angle_alpha   90.00
_cell.angle_beta   90.00
_cell.angle_gamma   90.00
#
_symmetry.space_group_name_H-M   'P 1'
#
loop_
_entity.id
_entity.type
_entity.pdbx_description
1 polymer ?
#
loop_
_entity_poly.entity_id
_entity_poly.type
_entity_poly.pdbx_seq_one_letter_code
_entity_poly.pdbx_strand_id
1 'polypeptide(L)'
;MNSGSPPAPEERASAAGLLRAVALYIEARGRLLHIEGQEAAGRVSGLTGMFMMSLTAFIIGWMLAAPALVWMIAEAYGWHWTRVALGGAGIHLFLGLLLLAGLKNRLRGMQLFEESFNQFRRDREWLARNKNN
;
A
#
# COMPACT_ATOMS: atom_id res chain seq x y z
N MET A 1 24.26 48.70 -19.45
CA MET A 1 24.98 48.69 -18.15
C MET A 1 23.95 48.45 -17.05
N ASN A 2 24.02 47.29 -16.41
CA ASN A 2 23.13 46.89 -15.31
C ASN A 2 23.58 47.61 -14.03
N SER A 3 22.81 48.56 -13.53
CA SER A 3 22.97 49.09 -12.17
C SER A 3 22.00 48.35 -11.25
N GLY A 4 22.40 47.16 -10.82
CA GLY A 4 21.72 46.44 -9.75
C GLY A 4 22.04 47.11 -8.41
N SER A 5 21.20 48.04 -7.97
CA SER A 5 21.24 48.56 -6.61
C SER A 5 20.92 47.43 -5.63
N PRO A 6 21.71 47.23 -4.55
CA PRO A 6 21.44 46.20 -3.57
C PRO A 6 20.09 46.48 -2.87
N PRO A 7 19.26 45.45 -2.63
CA PRO A 7 17.96 45.63 -2.00
C PRO A 7 18.11 46.25 -0.60
N ALA A 8 17.18 47.16 -0.27
CA ALA A 8 17.19 47.94 0.95
C ALA A 8 17.23 47.03 2.20
N PRO A 9 17.90 47.45 3.29
CA PRO A 9 18.08 46.63 4.50
C PRO A 9 16.76 46.15 5.13
N GLU A 10 15.66 46.87 4.91
CA GLU A 10 14.32 46.54 5.42
C GLU A 10 13.69 45.31 4.72
N GLU A 11 13.87 45.15 3.40
CA GLU A 11 13.42 43.96 2.67
C GLU A 11 14.15 42.69 3.14
N ARG A 12 15.46 42.82 3.42
CA ARG A 12 16.26 41.70 3.93
C ARG A 12 15.84 41.29 5.33
N ALA A 13 15.48 42.26 6.19
CA ALA A 13 14.98 41.99 7.53
C ALA A 13 13.60 41.31 7.52
N SER A 14 12.70 41.74 6.62
CA SER A 14 11.39 41.12 6.44
C SER A 14 11.48 39.70 5.88
N ALA A 15 12.31 39.49 4.85
CA ALA A 15 12.57 38.17 4.28
C ALA A 15 13.20 37.22 5.31
N ALA A 16 14.14 37.70 6.12
CA ALA A 16 14.73 36.92 7.21
C ALA A 16 13.70 36.56 8.29
N GLY A 17 12.80 37.47 8.62
CA GLY A 17 11.69 37.22 9.56
C GLY A 17 10.71 36.16 9.04
N LEU A 18 10.34 36.21 7.76
CA LEU A 18 9.48 35.22 7.11
C LEU A 18 10.15 33.85 7.03
N LEU A 19 11.42 33.78 6.64
CA LEU A 19 12.18 32.54 6.60
C LEU A 19 12.27 31.90 7.99
N ARG A 20 12.45 32.72 9.04
CA ARG A 20 12.44 32.25 10.43
C ARG A 20 11.07 31.74 10.86
N ALA A 21 9.99 32.42 10.49
CA ALA A 21 8.63 31.97 10.78
C ALA A 21 8.29 30.65 10.08
N VAL A 22 8.70 30.49 8.81
CA VAL A 22 8.54 29.24 8.06
C VAL A 22 9.39 28.13 8.67
N ALA A 23 10.64 28.42 9.06
CA ALA A 23 11.50 27.44 9.72
C ALA A 23 10.88 26.94 11.05
N LEU A 24 10.37 27.85 11.88
CA LEU A 24 9.69 27.50 13.13
C LEU A 24 8.41 26.69 12.89
N TYR A 25 7.66 27.01 11.83
CA TYR A 25 6.46 26.25 11.47
C TYR A 25 6.80 24.83 10.99
N ILE A 26 7.83 24.69 10.15
CA ILE A 26 8.32 23.38 9.68
C ILE A 26 8.86 22.57 10.86
N GLU A 27 9.59 23.20 11.78
CA GLU A 27 10.09 22.56 13.00
C GLU A 27 8.95 22.05 13.88
N ALA A 28 7.92 22.88 14.10
CA ALA A 28 6.75 22.50 14.90
C ALA A 28 5.96 21.34 14.26
N ARG A 29 5.73 21.38 12.94
CA ARG A 29 5.05 20.30 12.20
C ARG A 29 5.89 19.03 12.12
N GLY A 30 7.19 19.16 11.92
CA GLY A 30 8.12 18.03 11.92
C GLY A 30 8.17 17.31 13.26
N ARG A 31 8.15 18.07 14.38
CA ARG A 31 8.13 17.50 15.72
C ARG A 31 6.83 16.76 16.02
N LEU A 32 5.69 17.28 15.58
CA LEU A 32 4.39 16.60 15.68
C LEU A 32 4.39 15.29 14.87
N LEU A 33 4.82 15.34 13.60
CA LEU A 33 4.93 14.17 12.73
C LEU A 33 5.88 13.11 13.28
N HIS A 34 6.96 13.53 13.96
CA HIS A 34 7.88 12.60 14.59
C HIS A 34 7.24 11.83 15.75
N ILE A 35 6.49 12.52 16.62
CA ILE A 35 5.79 11.90 17.75
C ILE A 35 4.68 10.98 17.24
N GLU A 36 3.81 11.48 16.37
CA GLU A 36 2.74 10.70 15.75
C GLU A 36 3.29 9.52 14.95
N GLY A 37 4.42 9.72 14.27
CA GLY A 37 5.13 8.68 13.53
C GLY A 37 5.65 7.56 14.42
N GLN A 38 6.20 7.87 15.59
CA GLN A 38 6.65 6.86 16.56
C GLN A 38 5.48 6.09 17.17
N GLU A 39 4.40 6.77 17.51
CA GLU A 39 3.19 6.11 18.05
C GLU A 39 2.51 5.22 17.00
N ALA A 40 2.40 5.71 15.76
CA ALA A 40 1.90 4.95 14.63
C ALA A 40 2.81 3.75 14.33
N ALA A 41 4.13 3.93 14.35
CA ALA A 41 5.10 2.85 14.14
C ALA A 41 5.01 1.77 15.23
N GLY A 42 4.81 2.15 16.50
CA GLY A 42 4.61 1.20 17.60
C GLY A 42 3.34 0.35 17.40
N ARG A 43 2.22 0.99 17.03
CA ARG A 43 0.95 0.28 16.77
C ARG A 43 1.02 -0.61 15.52
N VAL A 44 1.61 -0.09 14.44
CA VAL A 44 1.74 -0.82 13.17
C VAL A 44 2.73 -1.97 13.32
N SER A 45 3.83 -1.82 14.07
CA SER A 45 4.80 -2.89 14.28
C SER A 45 4.22 -4.02 15.12
N GLY A 46 3.48 -3.73 16.19
CA GLY A 46 2.76 -4.73 16.98
C GLY A 46 1.73 -5.50 16.15
N LEU A 47 0.91 -4.78 15.36
CA LEU A 47 -0.07 -5.41 14.47
C LEU A 47 0.60 -6.26 13.39
N THR A 48 1.69 -5.76 12.79
CA THR A 48 2.47 -6.49 11.77
C THR A 48 3.09 -7.75 12.37
N GLY A 49 3.64 -7.67 13.58
CA GLY A 49 4.20 -8.82 14.29
C GLY A 49 3.14 -9.90 14.56
N MET A 50 1.99 -9.51 15.10
CA MET A 50 0.87 -10.44 15.31
C MET A 50 0.36 -11.04 13.99
N PHE A 51 0.25 -10.22 12.94
CA PHE A 51 -0.13 -10.69 11.61
C PHE A 51 0.85 -11.74 11.08
N MET A 52 2.16 -11.48 11.17
CA MET A 52 3.19 -12.41 10.70
C MET A 52 3.21 -13.71 11.51
N MET A 53 3.05 -13.63 12.84
CA MET A 53 2.95 -14.82 13.69
C MET A 53 1.70 -15.64 13.38
N SER A 54 0.55 -14.97 13.24
CA SER A 54 -0.71 -15.63 12.86
C SER A 54 -0.61 -16.28 11.49
N LEU A 55 -0.06 -15.58 10.50
CA LEU A 55 0.17 -16.11 9.16
C LEU A 55 1.11 -17.32 9.17
N THR A 56 2.20 -17.25 9.94
CA THR A 56 3.16 -18.36 10.09
C THR A 56 2.48 -19.57 10.73
N ALA A 57 1.76 -19.38 11.83
CA ALA A 57 1.02 -20.45 12.50
C ALA A 57 -0.03 -21.07 11.57
N PHE A 58 -0.72 -20.25 10.78
CA PHE A 58 -1.70 -20.70 9.80
C PHE A 58 -1.07 -21.54 8.69
N ILE A 59 0.06 -21.10 8.14
CA ILE A 59 0.80 -21.85 7.10
C ILE A 59 1.26 -23.20 7.65
N ILE A 60 1.89 -23.22 8.83
CA ILE A 60 2.35 -24.46 9.46
C ILE A 60 1.17 -25.39 9.75
N GLY A 61 0.10 -24.86 10.34
CA GLY A 61 -1.12 -25.62 10.63
C GLY A 61 -1.72 -26.22 9.36
N TRP A 62 -1.79 -25.45 8.27
CA TRP A 62 -2.29 -25.94 6.99
C TRP A 62 -1.40 -27.02 6.37
N MET A 63 -0.08 -26.85 6.41
CA MET A 63 0.90 -27.83 5.91
C MET A 63 0.80 -29.17 6.64
N LEU A 64 0.37 -29.17 7.91
CA LEU A 64 0.12 -30.39 8.69
C LEU A 64 -1.31 -30.94 8.47
N ALA A 65 -2.31 -30.06 8.48
CA ALA A 65 -3.72 -30.44 8.41
C ALA A 65 -4.10 -31.02 7.04
N ALA A 66 -3.62 -30.44 5.93
CA ALA A 66 -3.95 -30.88 4.59
C ALA A 66 -3.54 -32.35 4.31
N PRO A 67 -2.28 -32.77 4.50
CA PRO A 67 -1.90 -34.18 4.30
C PRO A 67 -2.57 -35.11 5.31
N ALA A 68 -2.80 -34.67 6.55
CA ALA A 68 -3.52 -35.46 7.55
C ALA A 68 -4.97 -35.73 7.12
N LEU A 69 -5.68 -34.72 6.59
CA LEU A 69 -7.03 -34.86 6.04
C LEU A 69 -7.05 -35.81 4.84
N VAL A 70 -6.09 -35.67 3.92
CA VAL A 70 -5.94 -36.58 2.78
C VAL A 70 -5.78 -38.02 3.26
N TRP A 71 -4.93 -38.24 4.26
CA TRP A 71 -4.71 -39.57 4.84
C TRP A 71 -5.97 -40.13 5.51
N MET A 72 -6.64 -39.34 6.37
CA MET A 72 -7.85 -39.77 7.07
C MET A 72 -8.97 -40.16 6.10
N ILE A 73 -9.15 -39.40 5.01
CA ILE A 73 -10.14 -39.71 3.97
C ILE A 73 -9.71 -40.97 3.19
N ALA A 74 -8.44 -41.08 2.82
CA ALA A 74 -7.93 -42.24 2.10
C ALA A 74 -8.17 -43.54 2.89
N GLU A 75 -7.86 -43.53 4.18
CA GLU A 75 -8.07 -44.66 5.09
C GLU A 75 -9.57 -44.99 5.24
N ALA A 76 -10.42 -43.99 5.48
CA ALA A 76 -11.85 -44.18 5.72
C ALA A 76 -12.59 -44.81 4.51
N TYR A 77 -12.15 -44.52 3.28
CA TYR A 77 -12.77 -45.03 2.06
C TYR A 77 -11.98 -46.18 1.41
N GLY A 78 -10.85 -46.60 1.99
CA GLY A 78 -9.94 -47.58 1.41
C GLY A 78 -9.35 -47.16 0.06
N TRP A 79 -9.27 -45.84 -0.19
CA TRP A 79 -8.74 -45.30 -1.43
C TRP A 79 -7.23 -45.09 -1.35
N HIS A 80 -6.55 -45.21 -2.48
CA HIS A 80 -5.15 -44.81 -2.54
C HIS A 80 -5.04 -43.29 -2.34
N TRP A 81 -4.14 -42.86 -1.45
CA TRP A 81 -3.97 -41.46 -1.02
C TRP A 81 -3.80 -40.47 -2.18
N THR A 82 -3.20 -40.90 -3.31
CA THR A 82 -3.02 -40.05 -4.50
C THR A 82 -4.34 -39.62 -5.13
N ARG A 83 -5.39 -40.45 -5.10
CA ARG A 83 -6.70 -40.09 -5.65
C ARG A 83 -7.35 -38.98 -4.83
N VAL A 84 -7.25 -39.09 -3.50
CA VAL A 84 -7.76 -38.07 -2.58
C VAL A 84 -6.95 -36.78 -2.70
N ALA A 85 -5.63 -36.87 -2.78
CA ALA A 85 -4.75 -35.72 -2.97
C ALA A 85 -5.04 -34.98 -4.29
N LEU A 86 -5.24 -35.71 -5.39
CA LEU A 86 -5.60 -35.13 -6.68
C LEU A 86 -6.97 -34.43 -6.64
N GLY A 87 -7.96 -35.06 -6.00
CA GLY A 87 -9.27 -34.44 -5.78
C GLY A 87 -9.18 -33.15 -4.96
N GLY A 88 -8.42 -33.20 -3.86
CA GLY A 88 -8.12 -32.03 -3.03
C GLY A 88 -7.44 -30.92 -3.83
N ALA A 89 -6.39 -31.24 -4.58
CA ALA A 89 -5.69 -30.27 -5.44
C ALA A 89 -6.63 -29.66 -6.48
N GLY A 90 -7.49 -30.47 -7.12
CA GLY A 90 -8.50 -30.00 -8.06
C GLY A 90 -9.47 -29.00 -7.45
N ILE A 91 -9.96 -29.26 -6.23
CA ILE A 91 -10.84 -28.34 -5.50
C ILE A 91 -10.12 -27.01 -5.21
N HIS A 92 -8.87 -27.05 -4.75
CA HIS A 92 -8.09 -25.83 -4.47
C HIS A 92 -7.85 -25.00 -5.73
N LEU A 93 -7.50 -25.64 -6.84
CA LEU A 93 -7.31 -24.97 -8.12
C LEU A 93 -8.61 -24.36 -8.64
N PHE A 94 -9.72 -25.10 -8.56
CA PHE A 94 -11.02 -24.60 -8.98
C PHE A 94 -11.47 -23.38 -8.16
N LEU A 95 -11.35 -23.46 -6.83
CA LEU A 95 -11.67 -22.34 -5.94
C LEU A 95 -10.77 -21.14 -6.20
N GLY A 96 -9.47 -21.38 -6.42
CA GLY A 96 -8.49 -20.36 -6.79
C GLY A 96 -8.84 -19.67 -8.12
N LEU A 97 -9.25 -20.42 -9.14
CA LEU A 97 -9.70 -19.87 -10.41
C LEU A 97 -10.97 -19.02 -10.26
N LEU A 98 -11.95 -19.45 -9.46
CA LEU A 98 -13.14 -18.68 -9.16
C LEU A 98 -12.81 -17.36 -8.45
N LEU A 99 -11.94 -17.40 -7.45
CA LEU A 99 -11.47 -16.21 -6.73
C LEU A 99 -10.71 -15.26 -7.66
N LEU A 100 -9.84 -15.76 -8.53
CA LEU A 100 -9.13 -14.97 -9.53
C LEU A 100 -10.08 -14.34 -10.55
N ALA A 101 -11.08 -15.08 -11.03
CA ALA A 101 -12.11 -14.55 -11.92
C ALA A 101 -12.94 -13.45 -11.24
N GLY A 102 -13.34 -13.67 -9.99
CA GLY A 102 -14.04 -12.67 -9.16
C GLY A 102 -13.18 -11.42 -8.94
N LEU A 103 -11.90 -11.60 -8.60
CA LEU A 103 -10.95 -10.50 -8.44
C LEU A 103 -10.76 -9.74 -9.74
N LYS A 104 -10.58 -10.43 -10.87
CA LYS A 104 -10.48 -9.80 -12.20
C LYS A 104 -11.71 -8.98 -12.55
N ASN A 105 -12.91 -9.50 -12.27
CA ASN A 105 -14.15 -8.77 -12.50
C ASN A 105 -14.27 -7.55 -11.59
N ARG A 106 -13.89 -7.69 -10.31
CA ARG A 106 -13.90 -6.57 -9.36
C ARG A 106 -12.88 -5.49 -9.73
N LEU A 107 -11.67 -5.87 -10.13
CA LEU A 107 -10.63 -4.96 -10.61
C LEU A 107 -11.04 -4.25 -11.89
N ARG A 108 -11.72 -4.93 -12.82
CA ARG A 108 -12.28 -4.29 -14.04
C ARG A 108 -13.38 -3.28 -13.73
N GLY A 109 -14.22 -3.53 -12.73
CA GLY A 109 -15.23 -2.57 -12.29
C GLY A 109 -14.66 -1.41 -11.46
N MET A 110 -13.49 -1.61 -10.87
CA MET A 110 -12.77 -0.63 -10.07
C MET A 110 -11.83 0.17 -10.97
N GLN A 111 -12.38 1.16 -11.68
CA GLN A 111 -11.66 2.28 -12.31
C GLN A 111 -10.96 3.17 -11.25
N LEU A 112 -10.23 2.58 -10.30
CA LEU A 112 -9.74 3.18 -9.05
C LEU A 112 -8.87 4.41 -9.24
N PHE A 113 -8.31 4.59 -10.44
CA PHE A 113 -7.45 5.71 -10.76
C PHE A 113 -7.85 6.42 -12.05
N GLU A 114 -8.97 6.04 -12.68
CA GLU A 114 -9.36 6.64 -13.96
C GLU A 114 -9.64 8.13 -13.78
N GLU A 115 -10.35 8.51 -12.72
CA GLU A 115 -10.61 9.92 -12.37
C GLU A 115 -9.31 10.68 -12.05
N SER A 116 -8.40 10.09 -11.26
CA SER A 116 -7.11 10.69 -10.94
C SER A 116 -6.22 10.86 -12.17
N PHE A 117 -6.15 9.86 -13.05
CA PHE A 117 -5.43 9.93 -14.32
C PHE A 117 -6.07 10.95 -15.28
N ASN A 118 -7.40 11.09 -15.25
CA ASN A 118 -8.11 12.06 -16.06
C ASN A 118 -7.86 13.50 -15.58
N GLN A 119 -7.76 13.71 -14.27
CA GLN A 119 -7.34 14.99 -13.67
C GLN A 119 -5.90 15.34 -14.06
N PHE A 120 -4.96 14.39 -13.94
CA PHE A 120 -3.57 14.63 -14.39
C PHE A 120 -3.47 14.94 -15.88
N ARG A 121 -4.30 14.32 -16.71
CA ARG A 121 -4.35 14.62 -18.15
C ARG A 121 -4.83 16.06 -18.40
N ARG A 122 -5.91 16.49 -17.73
CA ARG A 122 -6.42 17.87 -17.81
C ARG A 122 -5.38 18.90 -17.37
N ASP A 123 -4.66 18.63 -16.29
CA ASP A 123 -3.61 19.52 -15.78
C ASP A 123 -2.46 19.66 -16.78
N ARG A 124 -2.03 18.55 -17.39
CA ARG A 124 -0.99 18.56 -18.42
C ARG A 124 -1.41 19.37 -19.65
N GLU A 125 -2.67 19.24 -20.07
CA GLU A 125 -3.21 20.02 -21.19
C GLU A 125 -3.30 21.52 -20.85
N TRP A 126 -3.67 21.86 -19.62
CA TRP A 126 -3.70 23.25 -19.16
C TRP A 126 -2.28 23.86 -19.14
N LEU A 127 -1.29 23.14 -18.61
CA LEU A 127 0.11 23.57 -18.65
C LEU A 127 0.64 23.72 -20.08
N ALA A 128 0.29 22.79 -20.97
CA ALA A 128 0.70 22.87 -22.38
C ALA A 128 0.09 24.08 -23.10
N ARG A 129 -1.19 24.42 -22.83
CA ARG A 129 -1.84 25.60 -23.40
C ARG A 129 -1.22 26.91 -22.88
N ASN A 130 -0.95 27.00 -21.58
CA ASN A 130 -0.37 28.22 -20.99
C ASN A 130 1.10 28.44 -21.31
N LYS A 131 1.83 27.40 -21.75
CA LYS A 131 3.21 27.54 -22.22
C LYS A 131 3.30 28.10 -23.65
N ASN A 132 2.25 27.91 -24.45
CA ASN A 132 2.21 28.30 -25.86
C ASN A 132 1.50 29.65 -26.11
N ASN A 133 0.99 30.30 -25.06
CA ASN A 133 0.46 31.66 -25.05
C ASN A 133 1.44 32.59 -24.33
#